data_AF-W0GWB3-F1
#
_entry.id   AF-W0GWB3-F1
#
_cell.length_a   1.000
_cell.length_b   1.000
_cell.length_c   1.000
_cell.angle_alpha   90.00
_cell.angle_beta   90.00
_cell.angle_gamma   90.00
#
_symmetry.space_group_name_H-M   'P 1'
#
loop_
_entity.id
_entity.type
_entity.pdbx_description
1 polymer ?
#
loop_
_entity_poly.entity_id
_entity_poly.type
_entity_poly.pdbx_seq_one_letter_code
_entity_poly.pdbx_strand_id
1 'polypeptide(L)'
;MESTAADAMPDDTDLTPQAPEPEQALAESSGETSTEPPSATSTEPAAAEANPVMELALKDLQERRDALEAEINALSSRKQQLETELKANFAGQSDAIARRVKGFQEYLGGALQDLVQSVENLELVVQPMVVQPSPLDQAADNATAPEKPGESTPPPAVADTFRPDEELIRETLERFLKQPDVYADPWNLRRSIDARDTALLEDWFFNQGGRGAQPSRGTRPRNILVSAALIAVIGELYGDQFQCLVLAGGPERLGEWRRGLQDALGLGREDFGPSSGIVLFERPEALVERADRLEERGEVPLILIDAAERSVEIPVLQFPLWLAFAAGPGERLDNDDLL
;
A
#
# COMPACT_ATOMS: atom_id res chain seq x y z
N MET A 1 -53.07 -6.91 -13.14
CA MET A 1 -53.16 -7.92 -14.21
C MET A 1 -51.78 -8.02 -14.83
N GLU A 2 -51.23 -9.24 -14.83
CA GLU A 2 -50.09 -9.73 -15.65
C GLU A 2 -48.72 -9.04 -15.47
N SER A 3 -47.57 -9.71 -15.44
CA SER A 3 -47.19 -11.12 -15.33
C SER A 3 -45.68 -11.17 -15.01
N THR A 4 -45.29 -12.20 -14.26
CA THR A 4 -43.99 -12.89 -14.16
C THR A 4 -42.91 -12.64 -15.24
N ALA A 5 -41.64 -12.57 -14.79
CA ALA A 5 -40.58 -13.53 -15.18
C ALA A 5 -39.27 -13.28 -14.40
N ALA A 6 -38.73 -14.35 -13.81
CA ALA A 6 -37.37 -14.47 -13.31
C ALA A 6 -36.47 -14.92 -14.46
N ASP A 7 -35.22 -14.43 -14.53
CA ASP A 7 -34.14 -14.97 -15.37
C ASP A 7 -32.80 -14.44 -14.80
N ALA A 8 -32.12 -15.18 -13.93
CA ALA A 8 -31.15 -16.24 -14.21
C ALA A 8 -29.86 -15.74 -14.89
N MET A 9 -28.79 -15.64 -14.07
CA MET A 9 -27.42 -15.43 -14.52
C MET A 9 -26.84 -16.74 -15.08
N PRO A 10 -26.03 -16.73 -16.14
CA PRO A 10 -25.24 -17.90 -16.51
C PRO A 10 -23.86 -17.88 -15.85
N ASP A 11 -23.63 -18.90 -15.01
CA ASP A 11 -22.30 -19.45 -14.70
C ASP A 11 -21.78 -20.18 -15.94
N ASP A 12 -20.56 -19.90 -16.37
CA ASP A 12 -19.88 -20.69 -17.40
C ASP A 12 -18.42 -20.94 -16.97
N THR A 13 -18.25 -22.00 -16.19
CA THR A 13 -16.97 -22.66 -15.90
C THR A 13 -16.98 -24.00 -16.61
N ASP A 14 -16.35 -24.09 -17.78
CA ASP A 14 -15.64 -25.32 -18.19
C ASP A 14 -14.79 -25.06 -19.44
N LEU A 15 -13.47 -25.04 -19.29
CA LEU A 15 -12.52 -25.13 -20.40
C LEU A 15 -11.52 -26.24 -20.07
N THR A 16 -11.88 -27.46 -20.46
CA THR A 16 -10.94 -28.58 -20.56
C THR A 16 -10.30 -28.61 -21.96
N PRO A 17 -8.99 -28.96 -22.09
CA PRO A 17 -8.26 -28.83 -23.35
C PRO A 17 -8.44 -30.05 -24.26
N GLN A 18 -8.71 -29.80 -25.54
CA GLN A 18 -8.91 -30.81 -26.57
C GLN A 18 -7.57 -31.16 -27.27
N ALA A 19 -7.25 -32.46 -27.34
CA ALA A 19 -6.10 -33.01 -28.05
C ALA A 19 -6.40 -33.20 -29.57
N PRO A 20 -5.40 -33.15 -30.48
CA PRO A 20 -5.63 -33.37 -31.89
C PRO A 20 -5.30 -34.81 -32.31
N GLU A 21 -6.17 -35.43 -33.11
CA GLU A 21 -5.93 -36.66 -33.87
C GLU A 21 -6.00 -36.38 -35.40
N PRO A 22 -5.41 -37.25 -36.25
CA PRO A 22 -4.72 -36.87 -37.48
C PRO A 22 -5.56 -37.07 -38.76
N GLU A 23 -5.31 -36.24 -39.78
CA GLU A 23 -5.83 -36.45 -41.13
C GLU A 23 -4.82 -37.14 -42.05
N GLN A 24 -5.21 -38.31 -42.57
CA GLN A 24 -4.64 -38.94 -43.76
C GLN A 24 -5.68 -39.01 -44.88
N ALA A 25 -5.28 -38.49 -46.04
CA ALA A 25 -5.44 -38.98 -47.42
C ALA A 25 -6.83 -39.32 -48.02
N LEU A 26 -7.07 -38.76 -49.22
CA LEU A 26 -7.71 -39.32 -50.46
C LEU A 26 -7.57 -38.22 -51.56
N ALA A 27 -6.75 -38.34 -52.63
CA ALA A 27 -6.97 -39.06 -53.93
C ALA A 27 -8.33 -38.74 -54.58
N GLU A 28 -8.55 -38.35 -55.86
CA GLU A 28 -7.85 -38.15 -57.15
C GLU A 28 -8.82 -37.28 -58.01
N SER A 29 -8.45 -36.51 -59.05
CA SER A 29 -8.37 -36.97 -60.45
C SER A 29 -8.46 -35.77 -61.43
N SER A 30 -7.62 -35.76 -62.48
CA SER A 30 -7.93 -35.47 -63.91
C SER A 30 -6.93 -34.54 -64.62
N GLY A 31 -6.31 -35.04 -65.70
CA GLY A 31 -5.85 -34.22 -66.83
C GLY A 31 -4.50 -34.61 -67.47
N GLU A 32 -4.53 -35.49 -68.47
CA GLU A 32 -3.45 -35.83 -69.43
C GLU A 32 -2.83 -34.58 -70.10
N THR A 33 -1.56 -34.55 -70.53
CA THR A 33 -1.10 -35.06 -71.85
C THR A 33 0.45 -35.01 -71.98
N SER A 34 0.96 -36.00 -72.70
CA SER A 34 2.32 -36.41 -73.12
C SER A 34 3.37 -35.37 -73.55
N THR A 35 4.67 -35.64 -73.30
CA THR A 35 5.70 -36.11 -74.30
C THR A 35 7.15 -35.99 -73.76
N GLU A 36 7.89 -37.11 -73.87
CA GLU A 36 9.37 -37.26 -73.78
C GLU A 36 9.97 -37.20 -75.21
N PRO A 37 11.30 -37.34 -75.52
CA PRO A 37 12.53 -37.50 -74.71
C PRO A 37 13.75 -36.68 -75.30
N PRO A 38 15.02 -37.16 -75.34
CA PRO A 38 16.06 -37.16 -74.29
C PRO A 38 17.38 -36.45 -74.72
N SER A 39 18.32 -36.22 -73.79
CA SER A 39 19.78 -36.50 -73.96
C SER A 39 20.67 -35.94 -72.83
N ALA A 40 21.43 -36.87 -72.21
CA ALA A 40 22.80 -36.84 -71.65
C ALA A 40 23.46 -35.49 -71.28
N THR A 41 24.16 -35.33 -70.15
CA THR A 41 25.38 -36.09 -69.77
C THR A 41 25.79 -35.75 -68.32
N SER A 42 26.48 -36.69 -67.66
CA SER A 42 27.50 -36.52 -66.61
C SER A 42 27.11 -36.81 -65.15
N THR A 43 27.55 -38.00 -64.77
CA THR A 43 27.86 -38.62 -63.49
C THR A 43 28.56 -37.72 -62.45
N GLU A 44 28.25 -38.05 -61.18
CA GLU A 44 28.97 -37.85 -59.91
C GLU A 44 28.59 -36.72 -58.94
N PRO A 45 28.62 -37.01 -57.62
CA PRO A 45 27.75 -36.41 -56.62
C PRO A 45 28.53 -35.44 -55.72
N ALA A 46 28.13 -34.17 -55.70
CA ALA A 46 28.58 -33.26 -54.66
C ALA A 46 27.71 -33.47 -53.42
N ALA A 47 28.19 -34.36 -52.56
CA ALA A 47 27.75 -34.48 -51.19
C ALA A 47 27.77 -33.11 -50.49
N ALA A 48 26.69 -32.84 -49.76
CA ALA A 48 26.71 -32.25 -48.42
C ALA A 48 27.95 -31.45 -48.03
N GLU A 49 27.95 -30.14 -48.32
CA GLU A 49 28.57 -29.20 -47.40
C GLU A 49 27.45 -28.62 -46.53
N ALA A 50 27.04 -29.40 -45.54
CA ALA A 50 26.29 -28.87 -44.40
C ALA A 50 27.19 -27.80 -43.76
N ASN A 51 26.75 -26.55 -43.82
CA ASN A 51 27.53 -25.40 -43.37
C ASN A 51 27.80 -25.58 -41.85
N PRO A 52 29.06 -25.71 -41.40
CA PRO A 52 29.39 -26.03 -40.00
C PRO A 52 28.86 -25.00 -39.00
N VAL A 53 28.60 -23.78 -39.47
CA VAL A 53 27.97 -22.71 -38.69
C VAL A 53 26.48 -23.00 -38.41
N MET A 54 25.78 -23.62 -39.36
CA MET A 54 24.37 -24.00 -39.20
C MET A 54 24.21 -25.13 -38.19
N GLU A 55 25.09 -26.14 -38.23
CA GLU A 55 25.09 -27.24 -37.26
C GLU A 55 25.38 -26.73 -35.84
N LEU A 56 26.30 -25.78 -35.70
CA LEU A 56 26.62 -25.16 -34.41
C LEU A 56 25.43 -24.35 -33.86
N ALA A 57 24.74 -23.59 -34.73
CA ALA A 57 23.56 -22.82 -34.36
C ALA A 57 22.37 -23.71 -33.96
N LEU A 58 22.16 -24.82 -34.66
CA LEU A 58 21.15 -25.81 -34.30
C LEU A 58 21.46 -26.47 -32.95
N LYS A 59 22.73 -26.75 -32.68
CA LYS A 59 23.16 -27.31 -31.40
C LYS A 59 22.94 -26.34 -30.23
N ASP A 60 23.30 -25.06 -30.38
CA ASP A 60 23.06 -24.03 -29.36
C ASP A 60 21.55 -23.84 -29.11
N LEU A 61 20.72 -23.84 -30.16
CA LEU A 61 19.26 -23.80 -30.01
C LEU A 61 18.72 -25.02 -29.26
N GLN A 62 19.26 -26.20 -29.54
CA GLN A 62 18.86 -27.44 -28.86
C GLN A 62 19.28 -27.42 -27.38
N GLU A 63 20.50 -26.97 -27.06
CA GLU A 63 20.97 -26.81 -25.68
C GLU A 63 20.12 -25.80 -24.90
N ARG A 64 19.74 -24.67 -25.53
CA ARG A 64 18.85 -23.68 -24.91
C ARG A 64 17.44 -24.21 -24.68
N ARG A 65 16.90 -24.96 -25.64
CA ARG A 65 15.59 -25.63 -25.48
C ARG A 65 15.65 -26.58 -24.29
N ASP A 66 16.67 -27.42 -24.20
CA ASP A 66 16.81 -28.42 -23.14
C ASP A 66 16.95 -27.76 -21.75
N ALA A 67 17.70 -26.66 -21.68
CA ALA A 67 17.82 -25.86 -20.46
C ALA A 67 16.48 -25.24 -20.02
N LEU A 68 15.74 -24.65 -20.97
CA LEU A 68 14.42 -24.07 -20.69
C LEU A 68 13.41 -25.14 -20.27
N GLU A 69 13.43 -26.32 -20.89
CA GLU A 69 12.56 -27.44 -20.54
C GLU A 69 12.85 -27.95 -19.12
N ALA A 70 14.12 -28.04 -18.72
CA ALA A 70 14.51 -28.37 -17.36
C ALA A 70 14.04 -27.32 -16.33
N GLU A 71 14.13 -26.04 -16.67
CA GLU A 71 13.67 -24.95 -15.81
C GLU A 71 12.15 -24.94 -15.64
N ILE A 72 11.39 -25.14 -16.73
CA ILE A 72 9.93 -25.27 -16.69
C ILE A 72 9.52 -26.43 -15.79
N ASN A 73 10.19 -27.58 -15.91
CA ASN A 73 9.91 -28.74 -15.07
C ASN A 73 10.20 -28.46 -13.59
N ALA A 74 11.32 -27.81 -13.26
CA ALA A 74 11.64 -27.42 -11.89
C ALA A 74 10.62 -26.43 -11.30
N LEU A 75 10.21 -25.42 -12.07
CA LEU A 75 9.21 -24.44 -11.65
C LEU A 75 7.83 -25.06 -11.47
N SER A 76 7.43 -25.98 -12.35
CA SER A 76 6.15 -26.67 -12.25
C SER A 76 6.07 -27.55 -11.00
N SER A 77 7.15 -28.29 -10.68
CA SER A 77 7.23 -29.09 -9.46
C SER A 77 7.17 -28.22 -8.21
N ARG A 78 7.86 -27.07 -8.21
CA ARG A 78 7.82 -26.11 -7.10
C ARG A 78 6.43 -25.51 -6.90
N LYS A 79 5.74 -25.18 -8.00
CA LYS A 79 4.36 -24.69 -7.97
C LYS A 79 3.42 -25.72 -7.35
N GLN A 80 3.51 -26.99 -7.76
CA GLN A 80 2.67 -28.07 -7.22
C GLN A 80 2.93 -28.30 -5.73
N GLN A 81 4.19 -28.24 -5.31
CA GLN A 81 4.55 -28.34 -3.89
C GLN A 81 3.94 -27.18 -3.08
N LEU A 82 4.08 -25.94 -3.54
CA LEU A 82 3.50 -24.76 -2.90
C LEU A 82 1.96 -24.82 -2.83
N GLU A 83 1.29 -25.28 -3.89
CA GLU A 83 -0.17 -25.46 -3.88
C GLU A 83 -0.62 -26.50 -2.85
N THR A 84 0.16 -27.57 -2.69
CA THR A 84 -0.12 -28.63 -1.69
C THR A 84 0.08 -28.11 -0.27
N GLU A 85 1.17 -27.40 -0.03
CA GLU A 85 1.45 -26.75 1.25
C GLU A 85 0.38 -25.70 1.61
N LEU A 86 -0.06 -24.91 0.63
CA LEU A 86 -1.10 -23.90 0.83
C LEU A 86 -2.44 -24.56 1.17
N LYS A 87 -2.86 -25.60 0.44
CA LYS A 87 -4.09 -26.35 0.76
C LYS A 87 -4.03 -26.99 2.15
N ALA A 88 -2.89 -27.56 2.54
CA ALA A 88 -2.71 -28.18 3.85
C ALA A 88 -2.72 -27.14 4.99
N ASN A 89 -2.06 -26.00 4.81
CA ASN A 89 -1.95 -24.97 5.84
C ASN A 89 -3.22 -24.10 5.98
N PHE A 90 -3.97 -23.87 4.90
CA PHE A 90 -5.15 -23.00 4.90
C PHE A 90 -6.31 -23.60 5.72
N ALA A 91 -6.53 -24.92 5.62
CA ALA A 91 -7.60 -25.59 6.35
C ALA A 91 -7.46 -25.48 7.89
N GLY A 92 -6.23 -25.48 8.42
CA GLY A 92 -5.97 -25.36 9.85
C GLY A 92 -6.01 -23.92 10.38
N GLN A 93 -5.51 -22.96 9.60
CA GLN A 93 -5.45 -21.56 10.03
C GLN A 93 -6.82 -20.87 9.98
N SER A 94 -7.67 -21.16 8.98
CA SER A 94 -9.01 -20.56 8.89
C SER A 94 -9.92 -21.00 10.04
N ASP A 95 -9.84 -22.26 10.47
CA ASP A 95 -10.63 -22.79 11.60
C ASP A 95 -10.13 -22.24 12.95
N ALA A 96 -8.82 -22.07 13.13
CA ALA A 96 -8.25 -21.40 14.31
C ALA A 96 -8.66 -19.91 14.39
N ILE A 97 -8.67 -19.21 13.25
CA ILE A 97 -9.13 -17.81 13.16
C ILE A 97 -10.62 -17.72 13.48
N ALA A 98 -11.45 -18.62 12.93
CA ALA A 98 -12.90 -18.63 13.20
C ALA A 98 -13.21 -18.83 14.70
N ARG A 99 -12.50 -19.73 15.38
CA ARG A 99 -12.63 -19.92 16.83
C ARG A 99 -12.20 -18.68 17.62
N ARG A 100 -11.11 -18.02 17.22
CA ARG A 100 -10.60 -16.82 17.90
C ARG A 100 -11.54 -15.62 17.74
N VAL A 101 -12.11 -15.43 16.55
CA VAL A 101 -13.11 -14.39 16.28
C VAL A 101 -14.39 -14.63 17.09
N LYS A 102 -14.86 -15.89 17.16
CA LYS A 102 -16.02 -16.25 17.99
C LYS A 102 -15.77 -16.03 19.48
N GLY A 103 -14.59 -16.42 19.99
CA GLY A 103 -14.21 -16.17 21.39
C GLY A 103 -14.10 -14.68 21.73
N PHE A 104 -13.63 -13.86 20.79
CA PHE A 104 -13.63 -12.40 20.96
C PHE A 104 -15.05 -11.83 21.00
N GLN A 105 -15.96 -12.32 20.14
CA GLN A 105 -17.36 -11.91 20.17
C GLN A 105 -18.06 -12.27 21.49
N GLU A 106 -17.82 -13.48 22.02
CA GLU A 106 -18.34 -13.92 23.32
C GLU A 106 -17.79 -13.08 24.47
N TYR A 107 -16.50 -12.74 24.43
CA TYR A 107 -15.86 -11.85 25.41
C TYR A 107 -16.43 -10.43 25.38
N LEU A 108 -16.60 -9.85 24.19
CA LEU A 108 -17.13 -8.49 24.03
C LEU A 108 -18.60 -8.41 24.50
N GLY A 109 -19.39 -9.46 24.24
CA GLY A 109 -20.76 -9.57 24.74
C GLY A 109 -20.82 -9.60 26.27
N GLY A 110 -19.94 -10.35 26.92
CA GLY A 110 -19.83 -10.39 28.39
C GLY A 110 -19.39 -9.04 28.97
N ALA A 111 -18.34 -8.43 28.41
CA ALA A 111 -17.80 -7.16 28.89
C ALA A 111 -18.81 -6.00 28.79
N LEU A 112 -19.64 -5.96 27.74
CA LEU A 112 -20.70 -4.96 27.60
C LEU A 112 -21.84 -5.18 28.60
N GLN A 113 -22.18 -6.43 28.89
CA GLN A 113 -23.20 -6.75 29.89
C GLN A 113 -22.74 -6.40 31.31
N ASP A 114 -21.47 -6.65 31.64
CA ASP A 114 -20.85 -6.24 32.90
C ASP A 114 -20.80 -4.71 33.04
N LEU A 115 -20.52 -4.00 31.94
CA LEU A 115 -20.53 -2.52 31.93
C LEU A 115 -21.95 -1.98 32.18
N VAL A 116 -22.98 -2.54 31.53
CA VAL A 116 -24.38 -2.16 31.76
C VAL A 116 -24.79 -2.39 33.21
N GLN A 117 -24.43 -3.53 33.81
CA GLN A 117 -24.68 -3.78 35.23
C GLN A 117 -23.91 -2.82 36.14
N SER A 118 -22.69 -2.41 35.76
CA SER A 118 -21.91 -1.43 36.54
C SER A 118 -22.55 -0.03 36.52
N VAL A 119 -23.18 0.36 35.40
CA VAL A 119 -23.89 1.63 35.26
C VAL A 119 -25.23 1.62 36.01
N GLU A 120 -25.95 0.49 36.03
CA GLU A 120 -27.18 0.35 36.81
C GLU A 120 -26.95 0.42 38.33
N ASN A 121 -25.79 -0.03 38.81
CA ASN A 121 -25.42 0.06 40.23
C ASN A 121 -24.85 1.44 40.63
N LEU A 122 -24.66 2.35 39.67
CA LEU A 122 -24.10 3.68 39.94
C LEU A 122 -25.22 4.64 40.34
N GLU A 123 -25.47 4.72 41.65
CA GLU A 123 -26.39 5.70 42.24
C GLU A 123 -25.79 7.11 42.11
N LEU A 124 -26.19 7.83 41.06
CA LEU A 124 -25.77 9.20 40.76
C LEU A 124 -26.32 10.18 41.82
N VAL A 125 -25.57 10.37 42.91
CA VAL A 125 -25.82 11.47 43.85
C VAL A 125 -25.38 12.77 43.19
N VAL A 126 -26.34 13.47 42.57
CA VAL A 126 -26.14 14.84 42.08
C VAL A 126 -26.02 15.77 43.29
N GLN A 127 -24.81 16.26 43.57
CA GLN A 127 -24.63 17.36 44.52
C GLN A 127 -25.01 18.68 43.83
N PRO A 128 -25.98 19.45 44.34
CA PRO A 128 -26.35 20.74 43.76
C PRO A 128 -25.26 21.77 44.08
N MET A 129 -24.40 22.06 43.10
CA MET A 129 -23.46 23.18 43.16
C MET A 129 -24.24 24.48 42.93
N VAL A 130 -24.43 25.27 43.98
CA VAL A 130 -25.00 26.62 43.88
C VAL A 130 -23.89 27.57 43.41
N VAL A 131 -23.90 27.91 42.12
CA VAL A 131 -22.99 28.90 41.53
C VAL A 131 -23.63 30.28 41.68
N GLN A 132 -22.99 31.19 42.44
CA GLN A 132 -23.34 32.61 42.43
C GLN A 132 -22.79 33.24 41.13
N PRO A 133 -23.60 33.93 40.32
CA PRO A 133 -23.10 34.57 39.11
C PRO A 133 -22.34 35.86 39.43
N SER A 134 -21.23 36.04 38.70
CA SER A 134 -20.33 37.19 38.79
C SER A 134 -20.91 38.37 37.99
N PRO A 135 -20.71 39.63 38.41
CA PRO A 135 -21.37 40.82 37.84
C PRO A 135 -20.98 41.21 36.39
N LEU A 136 -20.33 40.33 35.63
CA LEU A 136 -20.07 40.54 34.19
C LEU A 136 -21.23 40.05 33.29
N ASP A 137 -22.11 39.18 33.79
CA ASP A 137 -23.18 38.57 32.99
C ASP A 137 -24.40 39.50 32.76
N GLN A 138 -24.47 40.65 33.43
CA GLN A 138 -25.57 41.61 33.27
C GLN A 138 -25.38 42.58 32.08
N ALA A 139 -24.23 42.54 31.39
CA ALA A 139 -23.92 43.47 30.31
C ALA A 139 -24.11 42.90 28.90
N ALA A 140 -24.53 41.64 28.75
CA ALA A 140 -24.68 40.98 27.45
C ALA A 140 -26.13 40.85 26.93
N ASP A 141 -27.13 41.28 27.71
CA ASP A 141 -28.57 41.13 27.41
C ASP A 141 -29.11 42.09 26.31
N ASN A 142 -28.30 42.50 25.33
CA ASN A 142 -28.76 43.36 24.22
C ASN A 142 -28.15 43.03 22.85
N ALA A 143 -28.12 41.75 22.48
CA ALA A 143 -27.96 41.35 21.08
C ALA A 143 -28.83 40.12 20.77
N THR A 144 -30.09 40.39 20.40
CA THR A 144 -31.04 39.40 19.91
C THR A 144 -30.66 38.94 18.49
N ALA A 145 -30.25 37.69 18.34
CA ALA A 145 -30.32 36.94 17.09
C ALA A 145 -30.70 35.47 17.41
N PRO A 146 -31.60 34.82 16.65
CA PRO A 146 -32.16 33.53 17.03
C PRO A 146 -31.25 32.36 16.64
N GLU A 147 -30.84 31.59 17.65
CA GLU A 147 -30.19 30.29 17.50
C GLU A 147 -31.19 29.24 17.02
N LYS A 148 -30.81 28.45 16.00
CA LYS A 148 -31.45 27.17 15.68
C LYS A 148 -30.84 26.08 16.57
N PRO A 149 -31.63 25.11 17.06
CA PRO A 149 -31.12 24.04 17.91
C PRO A 149 -30.17 23.13 17.13
N GLY A 150 -29.05 22.80 17.76
CA GLY A 150 -27.96 22.02 17.20
C GLY A 150 -28.39 20.66 16.65
N GLU A 151 -28.06 20.44 15.39
CA GLU A 151 -27.65 19.11 14.94
C GLU A 151 -26.35 18.79 15.67
N SER A 152 -26.43 17.86 16.60
CA SER A 152 -25.26 17.13 17.06
C SER A 152 -24.78 16.30 15.87
N THR A 153 -23.93 16.88 15.05
CA THR A 153 -23.18 16.10 14.06
C THR A 153 -22.44 15.02 14.86
N PRO A 154 -22.68 13.73 14.59
CA PRO A 154 -21.86 12.68 15.17
C PRO A 154 -20.39 13.01 14.85
N PRO A 155 -19.43 12.68 15.74
CA PRO A 155 -18.02 12.89 15.42
C PRO A 155 -17.77 12.27 14.05
N PRO A 156 -17.13 13.00 13.11
CA PRO A 156 -16.82 12.45 11.80
C PRO A 156 -16.12 11.12 12.01
N ALA A 157 -16.50 10.10 11.24
CA ALA A 157 -15.74 8.86 11.26
C ALA A 157 -14.28 9.24 10.94
N VAL A 158 -13.30 8.56 11.54
CA VAL A 158 -11.87 8.92 11.37
C VAL A 158 -11.51 9.04 9.87
N ALA A 159 -12.17 8.24 9.01
CA ALA A 159 -12.11 8.26 7.55
C ALA A 159 -12.63 9.54 6.84
N ASP A 160 -13.45 10.36 7.49
CA ASP A 160 -14.03 11.56 6.87
C ASP A 160 -13.09 12.79 6.92
N THR A 161 -11.94 12.70 7.61
CA THR A 161 -11.00 13.82 7.80
C THR A 161 -10.53 14.45 6.47
N PHE A 162 -10.31 13.63 5.45
CA PHE A 162 -9.78 14.06 4.15
C PHE A 162 -10.83 14.07 3.03
N ARG A 163 -12.10 13.78 3.32
CA ARG A 163 -13.16 13.77 2.30
C ARG A 163 -13.39 15.12 1.61
N PRO A 164 -13.29 16.28 2.27
CA PRO A 164 -13.43 17.56 1.59
C PRO A 164 -12.40 17.76 0.47
N ASP A 165 -11.21 17.18 0.64
CA ASP A 165 -10.06 17.35 -0.26
C ASP A 165 -9.77 16.08 -1.08
N GLU A 166 -10.71 15.13 -1.15
CA GLU A 166 -10.54 13.83 -1.81
C GLU A 166 -10.17 13.96 -3.29
N GLU A 167 -10.80 14.89 -4.00
CA GLU A 167 -10.52 15.17 -5.41
C GLU A 167 -9.09 15.70 -5.58
N LEU A 168 -8.70 16.67 -4.76
CA LEU A 168 -7.35 17.25 -4.77
C LEU A 168 -6.28 16.20 -4.47
N ILE A 169 -6.49 15.37 -3.44
CA ILE A 169 -5.56 14.30 -3.06
C ILE A 169 -5.39 13.31 -4.23
N ARG A 170 -6.48 12.85 -4.84
CA ARG A 170 -6.42 11.92 -5.98
C ARG A 170 -5.73 12.55 -7.18
N GLU A 171 -6.05 13.79 -7.54
CA GLU A 171 -5.40 14.49 -8.64
C GLU A 171 -3.89 14.63 -8.44
N THR A 172 -3.45 14.95 -7.21
CA THR A 172 -2.03 15.06 -6.88
C THR A 172 -1.34 13.70 -6.90
N LEU A 173 -1.98 12.64 -6.39
CA LEU A 173 -1.44 11.27 -6.49
C LEU A 173 -1.35 10.77 -7.94
N GLU A 174 -2.34 11.07 -8.78
CA GLU A 174 -2.32 10.76 -10.22
C GLU A 174 -1.20 11.52 -10.94
N ARG A 175 -0.91 12.75 -10.51
CA ARG A 175 0.22 13.54 -11.03
C ARG A 175 1.55 12.84 -10.76
N PHE A 176 1.72 12.22 -9.60
CA PHE A 176 2.95 11.51 -9.24
C PHE A 176 3.18 10.20 -10.02
N LEU A 177 2.12 9.63 -10.62
CA LEU A 177 2.24 8.47 -11.52
C LEU A 177 2.76 8.85 -12.91
N LYS A 178 2.72 10.13 -13.27
CA LYS A 178 3.19 10.63 -14.57
C LYS A 178 4.72 10.78 -14.56
N GLN A 179 5.26 11.46 -15.57
CA GLN A 179 6.71 11.66 -15.66
C GLN A 179 7.23 12.49 -14.48
N PRO A 180 8.41 12.12 -13.92
CA PRO A 180 8.99 12.82 -12.77
C PRO A 180 9.37 14.26 -13.15
N ASP A 181 8.93 15.21 -12.34
CA ASP A 181 9.31 16.61 -12.50
C ASP A 181 10.57 16.94 -11.71
N VAL A 182 11.73 16.76 -12.34
CA VAL A 182 13.04 16.98 -11.70
C VAL A 182 13.25 18.43 -11.24
N TYR A 183 12.50 19.38 -11.80
CA TYR A 183 12.64 20.81 -11.52
C TYR A 183 11.50 21.38 -10.68
N ALA A 184 10.65 20.52 -10.12
CA ALA A 184 9.56 20.97 -9.26
C ALA A 184 10.06 21.86 -8.12
N ASP A 185 9.25 22.84 -7.74
CA ASP A 185 9.52 23.72 -6.61
C ASP A 185 9.75 22.92 -5.31
N PRO A 186 10.48 23.48 -4.32
CA PRO A 186 10.66 22.82 -3.03
C PRO A 186 9.32 22.38 -2.45
N TRP A 187 9.31 21.23 -1.76
CA TRP A 187 8.11 20.58 -1.20
C TRP A 187 7.21 19.86 -2.21
N ASN A 188 7.49 19.94 -3.51
CA ASN A 188 6.85 19.12 -4.52
C ASN A 188 7.68 17.87 -4.87
N LEU A 189 7.00 16.79 -5.21
CA LEU A 189 7.65 15.53 -5.54
C LEU A 189 8.39 15.59 -6.89
N ARG A 190 9.71 15.40 -6.87
CA ARG A 190 10.61 15.39 -8.03
C ARG A 190 10.85 14.01 -8.65
N ARG A 191 10.13 13.01 -8.16
CA ARG A 191 10.25 11.60 -8.51
C ARG A 191 8.85 11.07 -8.83
N SER A 192 8.78 9.98 -9.57
CA SER A 192 7.52 9.29 -9.83
C SER A 192 7.36 8.14 -8.84
N ILE A 193 6.14 7.89 -8.40
CA ILE A 193 5.78 6.72 -7.59
C ILE A 193 5.07 5.67 -8.46
N ASP A 194 4.92 4.46 -7.95
CA ASP A 194 4.16 3.41 -8.63
C ASP A 194 2.70 3.32 -8.14
N ALA A 195 1.87 2.57 -8.86
CA ALA A 195 0.44 2.43 -8.50
C ALA A 195 0.22 1.77 -7.12
N ARG A 196 1.16 0.97 -6.62
CA ARG A 196 1.04 0.36 -5.29
C ARG A 196 1.38 1.37 -4.20
N ASP A 197 2.30 2.29 -4.46
CA ASP A 197 2.60 3.43 -3.58
C ASP A 197 1.38 4.36 -3.48
N THR A 198 0.74 4.67 -4.62
CA THR A 198 -0.52 5.43 -4.64
C THR A 198 -1.62 4.74 -3.85
N ALA A 199 -1.87 3.45 -4.09
CA ALA A 199 -2.91 2.71 -3.38
C ALA A 199 -2.68 2.66 -1.85
N LEU A 200 -1.42 2.59 -1.42
CA LEU A 200 -1.04 2.64 0.00
C LEU A 200 -1.39 4.01 0.60
N LEU A 201 -1.07 5.10 -0.11
CA LEU A 201 -1.40 6.45 0.34
C LEU A 201 -2.91 6.70 0.36
N GLU A 202 -3.64 6.24 -0.65
CA GLU A 202 -5.10 6.31 -0.68
C GLU A 202 -5.74 5.54 0.50
N ASP A 203 -5.25 4.34 0.81
CA ASP A 203 -5.70 3.59 1.98
C ASP A 203 -5.43 4.37 3.29
N TRP A 204 -4.23 4.94 3.43
CA TRP A 204 -3.89 5.76 4.59
C TRP A 204 -4.77 7.01 4.74
N PHE A 205 -5.05 7.71 3.63
CA PHE A 205 -5.92 8.90 3.64
C PHE A 205 -7.38 8.54 3.91
N PHE A 206 -7.95 7.60 3.16
CA PHE A 206 -9.40 7.42 3.09
C PHE A 206 -9.94 6.29 3.97
N ASN A 207 -9.14 5.26 4.26
CA ASN A 207 -9.56 4.18 5.14
C ASN A 207 -9.04 4.37 6.57
N GLN A 208 -7.83 4.92 6.72
CA GLN A 208 -7.18 5.11 8.02
C GLN A 208 -7.29 6.55 8.54
N GLY A 209 -7.80 7.48 7.73
CA GLY A 209 -8.05 8.86 8.16
C GLY A 209 -6.79 9.61 8.60
N GLY A 210 -5.63 9.27 8.01
CA GLY A 210 -4.33 9.85 8.36
C GLY A 210 -3.62 9.19 9.55
N ARG A 211 -4.13 8.07 10.07
CA ARG A 211 -3.55 7.38 11.23
C ARG A 211 -3.43 5.90 10.99
N GLY A 212 -2.21 5.43 10.73
CA GLY A 212 -2.02 4.00 10.70
C GLY A 212 -0.67 3.52 10.20
N ALA A 213 -0.51 2.21 10.29
CA ALA A 213 0.65 1.51 9.81
C ALA A 213 0.40 0.97 8.41
N GLN A 214 1.40 1.09 7.55
CA GLN A 214 1.37 0.57 6.19
C GLN A 214 2.50 -0.45 6.00
N PRO A 215 2.32 -1.48 5.17
CA PRO A 215 3.40 -2.43 4.89
C PRO A 215 4.58 -1.70 4.23
N SER A 216 5.78 -2.00 4.70
CA SER A 216 6.99 -1.49 4.07
C SER A 216 7.07 -1.90 2.60
N ARG A 217 7.68 -1.04 1.79
CA ARG A 217 7.95 -1.27 0.37
C ARG A 217 9.20 -2.12 0.14
N GLY A 218 9.77 -2.67 1.21
CA GLY A 218 10.88 -3.62 1.24
C GLY A 218 12.26 -2.99 1.32
N THR A 219 12.38 -1.69 1.05
CA THR A 219 13.64 -0.94 1.24
C THR A 219 13.36 0.46 1.76
N ARG A 220 14.26 0.98 2.60
CA ARG A 220 14.15 2.33 3.18
C ARG A 220 14.02 3.44 2.12
N PRO A 221 14.79 3.47 1.01
CA PRO A 221 14.61 4.49 -0.01
C PRO A 221 13.21 4.50 -0.63
N ARG A 222 12.55 3.35 -0.76
CA ARG A 222 11.16 3.28 -1.24
C ARG A 222 10.18 3.84 -0.20
N ASN A 223 10.36 3.51 1.08
CA ASN A 223 9.54 4.08 2.15
C ASN A 223 9.70 5.60 2.25
N ILE A 224 10.94 6.10 2.08
CA ILE A 224 11.22 7.54 2.03
C ILE A 224 10.53 8.18 0.82
N LEU A 225 10.52 7.53 -0.35
CA LEU A 225 9.84 8.05 -1.54
C LEU A 225 8.32 8.15 -1.33
N VAL A 226 7.69 7.13 -0.75
CA VAL A 226 6.26 7.15 -0.38
C VAL A 226 5.98 8.28 0.62
N SER A 227 6.87 8.42 1.62
CA SER A 227 6.78 9.49 2.61
C SER A 227 6.94 10.88 2.01
N ALA A 228 7.81 11.04 1.03
CA ALA A 228 7.97 12.30 0.29
C ALA A 228 6.69 12.63 -0.47
N ALA A 229 6.07 11.65 -1.14
CA ALA A 229 4.79 11.85 -1.81
C ALA A 229 3.70 12.28 -0.81
N LEU A 230 3.66 11.65 0.37
CA LEU A 230 2.76 12.05 1.45
C LEU A 230 3.02 13.49 1.92
N ILE A 231 4.28 13.86 2.18
CA ILE A 231 4.66 15.22 2.59
C ILE A 231 4.23 16.25 1.54
N ALA A 232 4.40 15.95 0.25
CA ALA A 232 4.00 16.84 -0.83
C ALA A 232 2.48 17.07 -0.85
N VAL A 233 1.67 16.01 -0.67
CA VAL A 233 0.20 16.14 -0.56
C VAL A 233 -0.18 16.94 0.68
N ILE A 234 0.36 16.59 1.86
CA ILE A 234 0.06 17.29 3.11
C ILE A 234 0.49 18.76 3.05
N GLY A 235 1.60 19.07 2.36
CA GLY A 235 2.03 20.44 2.15
C GLY A 235 1.12 21.24 1.22
N GLU A 236 0.51 20.60 0.23
CA GLU A 236 -0.51 21.24 -0.61
C GLU A 236 -1.79 21.53 0.20
N LEU A 237 -2.15 20.67 1.16
CA LEU A 237 -3.34 20.81 2.01
C LEU A 237 -3.19 21.84 3.15
N TYR A 238 -2.08 21.76 3.90
CA TYR A 238 -1.89 22.51 5.14
C TYR A 238 -0.84 23.64 5.02
N GLY A 239 -0.11 23.73 3.90
CA GLY A 239 0.84 24.80 3.63
C GLY A 239 1.93 24.93 4.70
N ASP A 240 2.14 26.12 5.24
CA ASP A 240 3.17 26.38 6.25
C ASP A 240 2.78 25.91 7.68
N GLN A 241 1.55 25.40 7.87
CA GLN A 241 1.04 25.03 9.19
C GLN A 241 1.41 23.60 9.61
N PHE A 242 1.93 22.77 8.70
CA PHE A 242 2.36 21.42 9.04
C PHE A 242 3.88 21.37 9.29
N GLN A 243 4.29 20.45 10.16
CA GLN A 243 5.69 20.06 10.30
C GLN A 243 5.81 18.54 10.28
N CYS A 244 6.76 18.04 9.51
CA CYS A 244 7.07 16.62 9.41
C CYS A 244 8.10 16.22 10.46
N LEU A 245 7.76 15.22 11.29
CA LEU A 245 8.62 14.65 12.31
C LEU A 245 8.94 13.21 11.93
N VAL A 246 10.21 12.90 11.68
CA VAL A 246 10.64 11.56 11.30
C VAL A 246 11.33 10.88 12.47
N LEU A 247 10.84 9.72 12.88
CA LEU A 247 11.48 8.83 13.84
C LEU A 247 12.30 7.78 13.09
N ALA A 248 13.62 7.85 13.24
CA ALA A 248 14.55 6.85 12.73
C ALA A 248 15.76 6.75 13.67
N GLY A 249 15.98 5.58 14.25
CA GLY A 249 17.07 5.33 15.18
C GLY A 249 18.42 5.36 14.47
N GLY A 250 19.47 5.78 15.15
CA GLY A 250 20.83 5.77 14.61
C GLY A 250 21.13 6.86 13.57
N PRO A 251 22.35 7.43 13.60
CA PRO A 251 22.75 8.54 12.73
C PRO A 251 22.78 8.15 11.23
N GLU A 252 23.03 6.89 10.91
CA GLU A 252 23.03 6.37 9.54
C GLU A 252 21.64 6.44 8.90
N ARG A 253 20.60 6.05 9.63
CA ARG A 253 19.21 6.05 9.13
C ARG A 253 18.71 7.49 9.00
N LEU A 254 19.01 8.34 9.99
CA LEU A 254 18.73 9.78 9.90
C LEU A 254 19.40 10.42 8.66
N GLY A 255 20.63 10.02 8.36
CA GLY A 255 21.36 10.48 7.18
C GLY A 255 20.70 10.04 5.87
N GLU A 256 20.18 8.82 5.80
CA GLU A 256 19.42 8.32 4.64
C GLU A 256 18.09 9.05 4.47
N TRP A 257 17.32 9.22 5.55
CA TRP A 257 16.07 9.98 5.53
C TRP A 257 16.29 11.41 5.06
N ARG A 258 17.28 12.12 5.61
CA ARG A 258 17.63 13.47 5.16
C ARG A 258 17.95 13.50 3.66
N ARG A 259 18.84 12.62 3.18
CA ARG A 259 19.26 12.61 1.77
C ARG A 259 18.10 12.24 0.83
N GLY A 260 17.31 11.25 1.20
CA GLY A 260 16.18 10.80 0.39
C GLY A 260 15.09 11.86 0.29
N LEU A 261 14.76 12.56 1.39
CA LEU A 261 13.81 13.67 1.37
C LEU A 261 14.36 14.87 0.61
N GLN A 262 15.64 15.21 0.75
CA GLN A 262 16.28 16.27 -0.06
C GLN A 262 16.20 15.96 -1.56
N ASP A 263 16.47 14.72 -1.96
CA ASP A 263 16.43 14.30 -3.36
C ASP A 263 14.99 14.26 -3.92
N ALA A 264 14.04 13.75 -3.13
CA ALA A 264 12.66 13.56 -3.57
C ALA A 264 11.83 14.86 -3.57
N LEU A 265 12.08 15.79 -2.64
CA LEU A 265 11.31 17.03 -2.47
C LEU A 265 12.07 18.31 -2.85
N GLY A 266 13.34 18.18 -3.23
CA GLY A 266 14.15 19.34 -3.61
C GLY A 266 14.57 20.25 -2.47
N LEU A 267 14.63 19.71 -1.24
CA LEU A 267 14.88 20.48 -0.03
C LEU A 267 16.36 20.83 0.16
N GLY A 268 16.61 21.98 0.76
CA GLY A 268 17.91 22.48 1.18
C GLY A 268 18.35 21.92 2.54
N ARG A 269 19.34 22.58 3.16
CA ARG A 269 19.76 22.26 4.53
C ARG A 269 18.94 23.01 5.58
N GLU A 270 18.44 24.16 5.19
CA GLU A 270 17.60 25.11 5.93
C GLU A 270 16.21 24.54 6.23
N ASP A 271 15.69 23.65 5.39
CA ASP A 271 14.39 22.99 5.58
C ASP A 271 14.41 21.93 6.69
N PHE A 272 15.60 21.59 7.20
CA PHE A 272 15.78 20.63 8.28
C PHE A 272 16.24 21.33 9.56
N GLY A 273 15.45 21.20 10.62
CA GLY A 273 15.81 21.72 11.93
C GLY A 273 14.61 22.12 12.78
N PRO A 274 14.82 22.53 14.04
CA PRO A 274 13.73 22.76 15.00
C PRO A 274 12.75 23.87 14.61
N SER A 275 13.19 24.81 13.78
CA SER A 275 12.40 25.94 13.27
C SER A 275 12.02 25.75 11.79
N SER A 276 12.22 24.55 11.25
CA SER A 276 12.04 24.24 9.84
C SER A 276 10.95 23.19 9.67
N GLY A 277 10.47 22.99 8.45
CA GLY A 277 9.34 22.11 8.19
C GLY A 277 9.62 20.62 8.42
N ILE A 278 10.88 20.15 8.42
CA ILE A 278 11.23 18.75 8.72
C ILE A 278 12.19 18.64 9.91
N VAL A 279 11.85 17.78 10.88
CA VAL A 279 12.69 17.45 12.03
C VAL A 279 12.90 15.94 12.10
N LEU A 280 14.15 15.52 12.31
CA LEU A 280 14.51 14.10 12.40
C LEU A 280 14.89 13.76 13.86
N PHE A 281 14.37 12.65 14.36
CA PHE A 281 14.52 12.19 15.74
C PHE A 281 15.08 10.78 15.78
N GLU A 282 16.07 10.59 16.65
CA GLU A 282 16.56 9.26 17.03
C GLU A 282 15.71 8.64 18.14
N ARG A 283 15.17 9.49 19.05
CA ARG A 283 14.48 9.06 20.26
C ARG A 283 13.01 9.47 20.22
N PRO A 284 12.08 8.56 20.53
CA PRO A 284 10.65 8.84 20.43
C PRO A 284 10.15 9.84 21.47
N GLU A 285 10.77 9.94 22.64
CA GLU A 285 10.33 10.87 23.70
C GLU A 285 10.49 12.33 23.26
N ALA A 286 11.61 12.64 22.62
CA ALA A 286 11.88 13.97 22.08
C ALA A 286 10.94 14.35 20.92
N LEU A 287 10.47 13.34 20.16
CA LEU A 287 9.49 13.53 19.10
C LEU A 287 8.13 13.89 19.70
N VAL A 288 7.68 13.17 20.72
CA VAL A 288 6.40 13.43 21.40
C VAL A 288 6.40 14.84 22.00
N GLU A 289 7.44 15.23 22.74
CA GLU A 289 7.56 16.58 23.31
C GLU A 289 7.57 17.68 22.23
N ARG A 290 8.07 17.39 21.03
CA ARG A 290 8.01 18.34 19.91
C ARG A 290 6.61 18.42 19.32
N ALA A 291 5.96 17.27 19.12
CA ALA A 291 4.63 17.18 18.57
C ALA A 291 3.58 17.85 19.48
N ASP A 292 3.65 17.65 20.80
CA ASP A 292 2.80 18.33 21.77
C ASP A 292 2.92 19.87 21.63
N ARG A 293 4.16 20.39 21.55
CA ARG A 293 4.41 21.82 21.35
C ARG A 293 3.93 22.36 20.01
N LEU A 294 3.79 21.51 19.00
CA LEU A 294 3.22 21.92 17.69
C LEU A 294 1.71 22.04 17.80
N GLU A 295 1.05 21.06 18.40
CA GLU A 295 -0.39 21.12 18.63
C GLU A 295 -0.80 22.30 19.52
N GLU A 296 -0.03 22.59 20.58
CA GLU A 296 -0.24 23.76 21.44
C GLU A 296 -0.18 25.09 20.66
N ARG A 297 0.53 25.13 19.53
CA ARG A 297 0.65 26.29 18.65
C ARG A 297 -0.40 26.31 17.54
N GLY A 298 -1.24 25.29 17.44
CA GLY A 298 -2.18 25.09 16.35
C GLY A 298 -1.52 24.65 15.04
N GLU A 299 -0.29 24.13 15.09
CA GLU A 299 0.39 23.51 13.95
C GLU A 299 0.07 22.01 13.90
N VAL A 300 0.18 21.42 12.70
CA VAL A 300 -0.18 20.01 12.47
C VAL A 300 1.09 19.15 12.41
N PRO A 301 1.36 18.28 13.41
CA PRO A 301 2.48 17.36 13.34
C PRO A 301 2.14 16.16 12.43
N LEU A 302 2.92 15.96 11.36
CA LEU A 302 2.92 14.72 10.58
C LEU A 302 4.07 13.83 11.06
N ILE A 303 3.73 12.71 11.68
CA ILE A 303 4.74 11.80 12.25
C ILE A 303 5.00 10.63 11.29
N LEU A 304 6.26 10.44 10.90
CA LEU A 304 6.71 9.33 10.07
C LEU A 304 7.61 8.41 10.89
N ILE A 305 7.34 7.11 10.87
CA ILE A 305 8.10 6.12 11.67
C ILE A 305 8.77 5.13 10.72
N ASP A 306 10.10 5.06 10.80
CA ASP A 306 10.91 4.15 9.98
C ASP A 306 10.58 2.69 10.25
N ALA A 307 10.71 1.86 9.22
CA ALA A 307 10.41 0.43 9.31
C ALA A 307 11.32 -0.33 10.30
N ALA A 308 12.51 0.21 10.57
CA ALA A 308 13.45 -0.38 11.53
C ALA A 308 13.07 -0.09 12.99
N GLU A 309 12.10 0.79 13.27
CA GLU A 309 11.71 1.08 14.64
C GLU A 309 11.02 -0.12 15.30
N ARG A 310 11.59 -0.58 16.42
CA ARG A 310 11.10 -1.76 17.17
C ARG A 310 9.92 -1.44 18.07
N SER A 311 9.85 -0.21 18.56
CA SER A 311 8.84 0.27 19.50
C SER A 311 8.51 1.72 19.23
N VAL A 312 7.25 2.06 19.46
CA VAL A 312 6.75 3.44 19.37
C VAL A 312 6.09 3.75 20.71
N GLU A 313 6.32 4.97 21.20
CA GLU A 313 5.69 5.46 22.42
C GLU A 313 4.17 5.56 22.23
N ILE A 314 3.39 5.06 23.20
CA ILE A 314 1.92 5.11 23.15
C ILE A 314 1.40 6.55 22.93
N PRO A 315 2.00 7.59 23.54
CA PRO A 315 1.71 9.00 23.23
C PRO A 315 1.81 9.42 21.77
N VAL A 316 2.42 8.64 20.86
CA VAL A 316 2.41 8.98 19.44
C VAL A 316 1.02 8.77 18.82
N LEU A 317 0.24 7.83 19.35
CA LEU A 317 -1.04 7.40 18.75
C LEU A 317 -2.18 8.41 18.96
N GLN A 318 -1.99 9.39 19.84
CA GLN A 318 -2.95 10.47 20.10
C GLN A 318 -2.88 11.60 19.06
N PHE A 319 -1.74 11.74 18.35
CA PHE A 319 -1.59 12.77 17.32
C PHE A 319 -2.46 12.50 16.08
N PRO A 320 -2.88 13.56 15.37
CA PRO A 320 -3.84 13.45 14.28
C PRO A 320 -3.30 12.75 13.05
N LEU A 321 -2.01 12.93 12.75
CA LEU A 321 -1.39 12.40 11.54
C LEU A 321 -0.13 11.59 11.87
N TRP A 322 -0.19 10.29 11.61
CA TRP A 322 1.00 9.44 11.71
C TRP A 322 0.96 8.28 10.72
N LEU A 323 2.13 7.99 10.14
CA LEU A 323 2.38 6.88 9.25
C LEU A 323 3.55 6.05 9.80
N ALA A 324 3.31 4.78 10.07
CA ALA A 324 4.35 3.84 10.44
C ALA A 324 4.59 2.79 9.35
N PHE A 325 5.83 2.54 8.98
CA PHE A 325 6.14 1.43 8.08
C PHE A 325 6.30 0.13 8.89
N ALA A 326 5.51 -0.88 8.56
CA ALA A 326 5.67 -2.21 9.12
C ALA A 326 6.69 -2.99 8.29
N ALA A 327 7.90 -3.21 8.84
CA ALA A 327 8.94 -3.98 8.16
C ALA A 327 8.48 -5.39 7.75
N GLY A 328 8.83 -5.78 6.53
CA GLY A 328 8.58 -7.12 6.02
C GLY A 328 9.54 -8.17 6.59
N PRO A 329 9.30 -9.47 6.32
CA PRO A 329 10.23 -10.54 6.69
C PRO A 329 11.62 -10.30 6.08
N GLY A 330 12.66 -10.22 6.92
CA GLY A 330 14.05 -10.03 6.48
C GLY A 330 14.51 -8.59 6.25
N GLU A 331 13.63 -7.60 6.42
CA GLU A 331 14.01 -6.16 6.35
C GLU A 331 14.58 -5.63 7.67
N ARG A 332 14.25 -6.31 8.77
CA ARG A 332 14.87 -6.12 10.08
C ARG A 332 16.19 -6.88 10.13
N LEU A 333 17.20 -6.45 9.37
CA LEU A 333 18.56 -6.93 9.58
C LEU A 333 19.11 -6.22 10.81
N ASP A 334 19.16 -6.94 11.92
CA ASP A 334 19.65 -6.45 13.20
C ASP A 334 21.17 -6.20 13.12
N ASN A 335 21.60 -4.98 13.46
CA ASN A 335 23.00 -4.67 13.76
C ASN A 335 23.42 -5.19 15.15
N ASP A 336 22.49 -5.76 15.92
CA ASP A 336 22.73 -6.29 17.28
C ASP A 336 23.17 -7.76 17.31
N ASP A 337 23.08 -8.50 16.20
CA ASP A 337 23.56 -9.90 16.11
C ASP A 337 25.10 -10.02 15.99
N LEU A 338 25.83 -8.91 16.19
CA LEU A 338 27.29 -8.82 16.11
C LEU A 338 27.98 -8.45 17.43
N LEU A 339 27.32 -8.57 18.58
CA LEU A 339 27.94 -8.35 19.90
C LEU A 339 27.93 -9.58 20.80
#